data_AF-A0A419KB90-F1
#
_entry.id   AF-A0A419KB90-F1
#
_cell.length_a   1.000
_cell.length_b   1.000
_cell.length_c   1.000
_cell.angle_alpha   90.00
_cell.angle_beta   90.00
_cell.angle_gamma   90.00
#
_symmetry.space_group_name_H-M   'P 1'
#
loop_
_entity.id
_entity.type
_entity.pdbx_description
1 polymer ?
#
loop_
_entity_poly.entity_id
_entity_poly.type
_entity_poly.pdbx_seq_one_letter_code
_entity_poly.pdbx_strand_id
1 'polypeptide(L)'
;MIYPKFLKQKVKGVCKMRRSKLESYEDILGALVKKPLDLDSLAYEADMDCTLLIKRLESLIKYGLVEERLSSRKVRYAITERGIAVLKNLNFRKYMEKIVNAVRVMDDALQVIPSISRRENTESE
;
A
#
# COMPACT_ATOMS: atom_id res chain seq x y z
N MET A 1 -18.96 26.30 -7.33
CA MET A 1 -19.00 24.94 -7.93
C MET A 1 -19.26 23.94 -6.82
N ILE A 2 -20.51 23.50 -6.74
CA ILE A 2 -21.04 22.60 -5.69
C ILE A 2 -20.86 21.19 -6.23
N TYR A 3 -19.99 20.37 -5.64
CA TYR A 3 -19.81 18.98 -6.05
C TYR A 3 -20.96 18.12 -5.51
N PRO A 4 -21.81 17.53 -6.38
CA PRO A 4 -22.84 16.61 -5.93
C PRO A 4 -22.23 15.22 -5.71
N LYS A 5 -22.27 14.79 -4.45
CA LYS A 5 -22.43 13.41 -3.96
C LYS A 5 -22.16 12.28 -4.98
N PHE A 6 -20.97 11.69 -4.93
CA PHE A 6 -20.72 10.33 -5.43
C PHE A 6 -20.41 9.39 -4.26
N LEU A 7 -21.47 8.99 -3.55
CA LEU A 7 -21.48 7.79 -2.71
C LEU A 7 -21.88 6.60 -3.59
N LYS A 8 -20.90 5.94 -4.19
CA LYS A 8 -21.01 4.49 -4.47
C LYS A 8 -20.08 3.76 -3.53
N GLN A 9 -20.50 3.73 -2.26
CA GLN A 9 -19.96 2.81 -1.27
C GLN A 9 -20.28 1.39 -1.73
N LYS A 10 -19.24 0.67 -2.14
CA LYS A 10 -19.28 -0.79 -2.15
C LYS A 10 -19.21 -1.20 -0.68
N VAL A 11 -20.36 -1.57 -0.12
CA VAL A 11 -20.48 -1.98 1.28
C VAL A 11 -19.76 -3.31 1.46
N LYS A 12 -18.51 -3.26 1.94
CA LYS A 12 -17.93 -4.30 2.79
C LYS A 12 -17.64 -3.59 4.11
N GLY A 13 -18.34 -4.00 5.16
CA GLY A 13 -18.23 -3.44 6.50
C GLY A 13 -16.84 -3.62 7.07
N VAL A 14 -15.95 -2.71 6.71
CA VAL A 14 -14.65 -2.50 7.34
C VAL A 14 -14.65 -1.02 7.70
N CYS A 15 -14.65 -0.71 9.00
CA CYS A 15 -14.41 0.64 9.49
C CYS A 15 -13.08 1.09 8.86
N LYS A 16 -13.15 2.00 7.88
CA LYS A 16 -11.97 2.48 7.16
C LYS A 16 -11.09 3.18 8.19
N MET A 17 -10.05 2.50 8.66
CA MET A 17 -9.07 3.09 9.56
C MET A 17 -8.55 4.37 8.91
N ARG A 18 -8.38 5.42 9.72
CA ARG A 18 -7.80 6.67 9.22
C ARG A 18 -6.43 6.33 8.63
N ARG A 19 -6.29 6.48 7.32
CA ARG A 19 -5.02 6.22 6.66
C ARG A 19 -3.97 7.15 7.21
N SER A 20 -2.82 6.59 7.52
CA SER A 20 -1.66 7.39 7.91
C SER A 20 -1.19 8.25 6.74
N LYS A 21 -0.43 9.29 7.06
CA LYS A 21 0.18 10.16 6.04
C LYS A 21 1.07 9.36 5.08
N LEU A 22 1.76 8.32 5.57
CA LEU A 22 2.64 7.48 4.76
C LEU A 22 1.86 6.54 3.83
N GLU A 23 0.82 5.88 4.33
CA GLU A 23 -0.06 5.02 3.51
C GLU A 23 -0.70 5.81 2.37
N SER A 24 -1.09 7.06 2.65
CA SER A 24 -1.60 7.97 1.63
C SER A 24 -0.59 8.19 0.48
N TYR A 25 0.70 8.32 0.80
CA TYR A 25 1.74 8.46 -0.23
C TYR A 25 1.99 7.15 -0.97
N GLU A 26 1.96 6.01 -0.27
CA GLU A 26 2.12 4.69 -0.87
C GLU A 26 1.00 4.40 -1.89
N ASP A 27 -0.25 4.71 -1.54
CA ASP A 27 -1.40 4.54 -2.44
C ASP A 27 -1.27 5.40 -3.71
N ILE A 28 -0.85 6.66 -3.56
CA ILE A 28 -0.63 7.58 -4.69
C ILE A 28 0.49 7.06 -5.59
N LEU A 29 1.66 6.73 -5.02
CA LEU A 29 2.80 6.23 -5.78
C LEU A 29 2.47 4.89 -6.45
N GLY A 30 1.76 4.01 -5.75
CA GLY A 30 1.32 2.71 -6.27
C GLY A 30 0.36 2.84 -7.46
N ALA A 31 -0.55 3.81 -7.44
CA ALA A 31 -1.42 4.12 -8.58
C ALA A 31 -0.62 4.61 -9.81
N LEU A 32 0.38 5.47 -9.58
CA LEU A 32 1.20 6.07 -10.63
C LEU A 32 2.22 5.11 -11.27
N VAL A 33 2.59 4.01 -10.60
CA VAL A 33 3.49 2.99 -11.19
C VAL A 33 2.88 2.31 -12.41
N LYS A 34 1.56 2.09 -12.42
CA LYS A 34 0.91 1.39 -13.52
C LYS A 34 0.90 2.22 -14.80
N LYS A 35 0.58 3.51 -14.67
CA LYS A 35 0.48 4.47 -15.77
C LYS A 35 0.42 5.91 -15.22
N PRO A 36 0.77 6.91 -16.03
CA PRO A 36 0.49 8.31 -15.71
C PRO A 36 -1.02 8.57 -15.65
N LEU A 37 -1.47 9.28 -14.62
CA LEU A 37 -2.90 9.54 -14.33
C LEU A 37 -3.19 11.04 -14.21
N ASP A 38 -4.40 11.44 -14.58
CA ASP A 38 -4.92 12.77 -14.22
C ASP A 38 -5.41 12.79 -12.77
N LEU A 39 -5.67 13.99 -12.24
CA LEU A 39 -6.05 14.19 -10.85
C LEU A 39 -7.30 13.38 -10.46
N ASP A 40 -8.31 13.35 -11.34
CA ASP A 40 -9.58 12.67 -11.10
C ASP A 40 -9.41 11.15 -11.05
N SER A 41 -8.69 10.58 -12.02
CA SER A 41 -8.43 9.13 -12.03
C SER A 41 -7.55 8.71 -10.86
N LEU A 42 -6.61 9.57 -10.45
CA LEU A 42 -5.74 9.31 -9.31
C LEU A 42 -6.50 9.38 -7.98
N ALA A 43 -7.42 10.33 -7.81
CA ALA A 43 -8.31 10.40 -6.64
C ALA A 43 -9.20 9.16 -6.53
N TYR A 44 -9.66 8.64 -7.67
CA TYR A 44 -10.43 7.42 -7.72
C TYR A 44 -9.60 6.18 -7.37
N GLU A 45 -8.42 5.99 -7.97
CA GLU A 45 -7.56 4.83 -7.67
C GLU A 45 -7.00 4.87 -6.24
N ALA A 46 -6.60 6.04 -5.75
CA ALA A 46 -6.13 6.21 -4.38
C ALA A 46 -7.29 6.28 -3.37
N ASP A 47 -8.55 6.37 -3.81
CA ASP A 47 -9.73 6.45 -2.94
C ASP A 47 -9.57 7.53 -1.85
N MET A 48 -9.22 8.74 -2.31
CA MET A 48 -8.87 9.90 -1.50
C MET A 48 -9.60 11.15 -1.98
N ASP A 49 -9.89 12.07 -1.06
CA ASP A 49 -10.45 13.38 -1.40
C ASP A 49 -9.48 14.23 -2.23
N CYS A 50 -9.99 14.90 -3.27
CA CYS A 50 -9.17 15.69 -4.20
C CYS A 50 -8.39 16.82 -3.50
N THR A 51 -8.95 17.45 -2.47
CA THR A 51 -8.26 18.55 -1.76
C THR A 51 -7.07 18.04 -0.96
N LEU A 52 -7.20 16.85 -0.37
CA LEU A 52 -6.11 16.19 0.33
C LEU A 52 -5.06 15.67 -0.67
N LEU A 53 -5.51 15.09 -1.78
CA LEU A 53 -4.65 14.58 -2.84
C LEU A 53 -3.76 15.69 -3.42
N ILE A 54 -4.31 16.87 -3.71
CA ILE A 54 -3.53 18.02 -4.22
C ILE A 54 -2.39 18.38 -3.25
N LYS A 55 -2.67 18.54 -1.97
CA LYS A 55 -1.64 18.84 -0.95
C LYS A 55 -0.55 17.77 -0.88
N ARG A 56 -0.93 16.49 -1.07
CA ARG A 56 0.02 15.37 -1.09
C ARG A 56 0.85 15.38 -2.37
N LEU A 57 0.25 15.64 -3.52
CA LEU A 57 0.93 15.76 -4.80
C LEU A 57 1.93 16.91 -4.81
N GLU A 58 1.56 18.09 -4.33
CA GLU A 58 2.48 19.23 -4.19
C GLU A 58 3.71 18.85 -3.35
N SER A 59 3.51 18.09 -2.28
CA SER A 59 4.62 17.57 -1.46
C SER A 59 5.48 16.56 -2.24
N LEU A 60 4.86 15.62 -2.95
CA LEU A 60 5.55 14.60 -3.73
C LEU A 60 6.36 15.20 -4.89
N ILE A 61 5.84 16.24 -5.53
CA ILE A 61 6.51 17.01 -6.58
C ILE A 61 7.67 17.80 -5.99
N LYS A 62 7.47 18.44 -4.82
CA LYS A 62 8.56 19.12 -4.09
C LYS A 62 9.70 18.17 -3.73
N TYR A 63 9.38 16.93 -3.34
CA TYR A 63 10.38 15.88 -3.11
C TYR A 63 10.86 15.19 -4.39
N GLY A 64 10.38 15.63 -5.56
CA GLY A 64 10.63 15.05 -6.89
C GLY A 64 10.48 13.53 -6.96
N LEU A 65 9.44 13.01 -6.31
CA LEU A 65 9.00 11.62 -6.41
C LEU A 65 7.97 11.45 -7.55
N VAL A 66 7.29 12.55 -7.88
CA VAL A 66 6.27 12.65 -8.93
C VAL A 66 6.57 13.89 -9.75
N GLU A 67 6.26 13.83 -11.04
CA GLU A 67 6.39 14.94 -11.98
C GLU A 67 5.06 15.17 -12.72
N GLU A 68 4.82 16.42 -13.09
CA GLU A 68 3.70 16.81 -13.93
C GLU A 68 4.10 16.75 -15.39
N ARG A 69 3.33 16.00 -16.18
CA ARG A 69 3.46 15.91 -17.63
C ARG A 69 2.23 16.51 -18.30
N LEU A 70 2.46 17.47 -19.17
CA LEU A 70 1.42 18.01 -20.05
C LEU A 70 1.24 17.05 -21.22
N SER A 71 0.09 16.39 -21.28
CA SER A 71 -0.27 15.52 -22.39
C SER A 71 -1.52 16.04 -23.05
N SER A 72 -1.40 16.52 -24.29
CA SER A 72 -2.53 16.85 -25.18
C SER A 72 -3.69 17.57 -24.47
N ARG A 73 -3.38 18.67 -23.76
CA ARG A 73 -4.31 19.54 -22.99
C ARG A 73 -4.70 19.10 -21.58
N LYS A 74 -4.21 17.97 -21.07
CA LYS A 74 -4.45 17.55 -19.68
C LYS A 74 -3.13 17.38 -18.91
N VAL A 75 -3.11 17.87 -17.68
CA VAL A 75 -2.03 17.59 -16.72
C VAL A 75 -2.18 16.14 -16.27
N ARG A 76 -1.12 15.35 -16.42
CA ARG A 76 -1.02 14.00 -15.87
C ARG A 76 0.19 13.93 -14.97
N TYR A 77 0.06 13.20 -13.88
CA TYR A 77 1.14 12.94 -12.96
C TYR A 77 1.82 11.63 -13.36
N ALA A 78 3.14 11.63 -13.37
CA ALA A 78 3.96 10.45 -13.60
C ALA A 78 4.94 10.27 -12.44
N ILE A 79 5.25 9.01 -12.11
CA ILE A 79 6.24 8.71 -11.07
C ILE A 79 7.65 8.87 -11.63
N THR A 80 8.57 9.41 -10.83
CA THR A 80 9.99 9.49 -11.19
C THR A 80 10.73 8.20 -10.81
N GLU A 81 11.94 7.99 -11.34
CA GLU A 81 12.78 6.85 -10.93
C GLU A 81 13.04 6.82 -9.42
N ARG A 82 13.26 8.00 -8.82
CA ARG A 82 13.39 8.15 -7.37
C ARG A 82 12.11 7.76 -6.64
N GLY A 83 10.95 8.15 -7.16
CA GLY A 83 9.65 7.72 -6.65
C GLY A 83 9.50 6.19 -6.64
N ILE A 84 9.94 5.52 -7.70
CA ILE A 84 9.93 4.06 -7.81
C ILE A 84 10.84 3.42 -6.75
N ALA A 85 12.06 3.95 -6.57
CA ALA A 85 13.00 3.45 -5.55
C ALA A 85 12.43 3.60 -4.13
N VAL A 86 11.83 4.76 -3.83
CA VAL A 86 11.16 4.99 -2.54
C VAL A 86 10.00 4.03 -2.33
N LEU A 87 9.14 3.83 -3.33
CA LEU A 87 8.02 2.90 -3.22
C LEU A 87 8.48 1.45 -2.98
N LYS A 88 9.57 1.02 -3.63
CA LYS A 88 10.18 -0.29 -3.37
C LYS A 88 10.62 -0.43 -1.92
N ASN A 89 11.25 0.61 -1.35
CA ASN A 89 11.62 0.63 0.05
C ASN A 89 10.41 0.65 0.99
N LEU A 90 9.35 1.39 0.66
CA LEU A 90 8.13 1.43 1.48
C LEU A 90 7.39 0.09 1.52
N ASN A 91 7.40 -0.66 0.42
CA ASN A 91 6.82 -2.00 0.34
C ASN A 91 7.48 -3.02 1.29
N PHE A 92 8.65 -2.69 1.87
CA PHE A 92 9.29 -3.50 2.90
C PHE A 92 8.37 -3.74 4.11
N ARG A 93 7.48 -2.80 4.44
CA ARG A 93 6.52 -2.97 5.54
C ARG A 93 5.58 -4.15 5.33
N LYS A 94 4.98 -4.26 4.14
CA LYS A 94 4.08 -5.37 3.76
C LYS A 94 4.82 -6.70 3.72
N TYR A 95 6.09 -6.68 3.31
CA TYR A 95 6.94 -7.85 3.36
C TYR A 95 7.19 -8.31 4.80
N MET A 96 7.53 -7.40 5.70
CA MET A 96 7.71 -7.71 7.13
C MET A 96 6.43 -8.22 7.79
N GLU A 97 5.27 -7.66 7.47
CA GLU A 97 3.97 -8.17 7.95
C GLU A 97 3.75 -9.64 7.60
N LYS A 98 4.12 -10.07 6.39
CA LYS A 98 4.01 -11.47 5.97
C LYS A 98 4.95 -12.37 6.76
N ILE A 99 6.18 -11.92 7.02
CA ILE A 99 7.15 -12.67 7.83
C ILE A 99 6.63 -12.84 9.25
N VAL A 100 6.17 -11.76 9.90
CA VAL A 100 5.63 -11.82 11.26
C VAL A 100 4.43 -12.75 11.34
N ASN A 101 3.51 -12.69 10.37
CA ASN A 101 2.38 -13.62 10.30
C ASN A 101 2.84 -15.08 10.13
N ALA A 102 3.82 -15.35 9.27
CA ALA A 102 4.35 -16.69 9.08
C ALA A 102 5.02 -17.23 10.35
N VAL A 103 5.82 -16.41 11.04
CA VAL A 103 6.44 -16.77 12.32
C VAL A 103 5.40 -17.09 13.38
N ARG A 104 4.33 -16.30 13.48
CA ARG A 104 3.23 -16.57 14.41
C ARG A 104 2.53 -17.91 14.12
N VAL A 105 2.23 -18.20 12.84
CA VAL A 105 1.63 -19.48 12.46
C VAL A 105 2.54 -20.66 12.80
N MET A 106 3.86 -20.50 12.66
CA MET A 106 4.82 -21.54 13.06
C MET A 106 4.87 -21.73 14.59
N ASP A 107 4.84 -20.65 15.37
CA ASP A 107 4.80 -20.71 16.84
C ASP A 107 3.53 -21.41 17.34
N ASP A 108 2.35 -21.04 16.80
CA ASP A 108 1.08 -21.68 17.12
C ASP A 108 1.11 -23.19 16.78
N ALA A 109 1.71 -23.56 15.65
CA ALA A 109 1.86 -24.97 15.27
C ALA A 109 2.80 -25.74 16.23
N LEU A 110 3.89 -25.12 16.68
CA LEU A 110 4.81 -25.72 17.65
C LEU A 110 4.17 -25.91 19.04
N GLN A 111 3.21 -25.08 19.42
CA GLN A 111 2.44 -25.26 20.66
C GLN A 111 1.42 -26.41 20.58
N VAL A 112 0.92 -26.72 19.38
CA VAL A 112 -0.08 -27.79 19.15
C VAL A 112 0.55 -29.16 18.91
N ILE A 113 1.77 -29.20 18.35
CA ILE A 113 2.51 -30.46 18.17
C ILE A 113 2.98 -30.93 19.56
N PRO A 114 2.59 -32.12 20.05
CA PRO A 114 3.26 -32.69 21.22
C PRO A 114 4.70 -32.91 20.77
N SER A 115 5.66 -32.28 21.45
CA SER A 115 7.08 -32.49 21.19
C SER A 115 7.36 -33.98 21.41
N ILE A 116 7.30 -34.78 20.35
CA ILE A 116 7.88 -36.12 20.31
C ILE A 116 9.39 -35.86 20.27
N SER A 117 9.94 -35.45 21.42
CA SER A 117 11.37 -35.53 21.68
C SER A 117 11.71 -36.98 21.42
N ARG A 118 12.40 -37.21 20.30
CA ARG A 118 13.03 -38.44 19.86
C ARG A 118 13.25 -39.41 21.04
N ARG A 119 12.22 -40.24 21.29
CA ARG A 119 12.42 -41.59 21.80
C ARG A 119 12.92 -42.34 20.59
N GLU A 120 14.23 -42.37 20.43
CA GLU A 120 14.82 -43.56 19.82
C GLU A 120 14.67 -44.65 20.89
N ASN A 121 13.56 -45.38 20.80
CA ASN A 121 13.35 -46.68 21.46
C ASN A 121 14.50 -47.59 20.98
N THR A 122 15.37 -48.08 21.87
CA THR A 122 15.31 -49.43 22.47
C THR A 122 14.92 -50.53 21.48
N GLU A 123 15.85 -51.44 21.18
CA GLU A 123 15.72 -52.87 20.82
C GLU A 123 17.12 -53.28 20.28
N SER A 124 17.82 -54.34 20.68
CA SER A 124 17.60 -55.49 21.56
C SER A 124 18.89 -56.35 21.51
N GLU A 125 19.17 -57.08 22.61
CA GLU A 125 20.23 -58.10 22.84
C GLU A 125 21.63 -57.65 23.29
#